data_AF-A0A2D6KU68-F1
#
_entry.id   AF-A0A2D6KU68-F1
#
_cell.length_a   1.000
_cell.length_b   1.000
_cell.length_c   1.000
_cell.angle_alpha   90.00
_cell.angle_beta   90.00
_cell.angle_gamma   90.00
#
_symmetry.space_group_name_H-M   'P 1'
#
loop_
_entity.id
_entity.type
_entity.pdbx_description
1 polymer ?
#
loop_
_entity_poly.entity_id
_entity_poly.type
_entity_poly.pdbx_seq_one_letter_code
_entity_poly.pdbx_strand_id
1 'polypeptide(L)'
;MKSKKKRLIKILLIIFVIIAFFILVYYQNISSGKIIFEISDEEKEDNLVVQVYDECEASLVNRSLLFSEEPQNLIFKVGNIIKSFKNSEDCKLTNAFWSETNVKEEEIVELFVEGENCELEEIEFKIKEDDLLKDDPTFLNPRHSILVDGIAKSTWKIENNNDFYNLAERNTNPEYYFTASVVGGKEQIKSKEPLKIKRGSGNAIITGNSFLDFFTGLFIKEEESNEIGEGFWAKANLHTHTSNSFDSNNPLPHVVDMYKNKSYNILVITDHYKFIDCKDFTDLDSNFLCLGGEEWTENHPHLGLIGHSETLSRTVSIEEAVKKTISQGGFVITNHPSSDPSPEYNDLGKTRNMKGIIAMEIASRNCRGCLTNYSKIEEIEKLYQFSWLTLLDEGRHIFGVGTDDSHSDKFIGHVWIKIFMKELTYEEFKDKIYQGFYYTSEGVSMDEQPFELECNGKLLHMGQSGNCNGKIKIKIKATSEDPKYLMEKIELYSNKGLVKTKKCKQLKDCEWTDEINLKKGTNYYRIEATAKNKKDEGKKAYSNPIWVS
;
A
#
# COMPACT_ATOMS: atom_id res chain seq x y z
N MET A 1 34.36 15.19 -32.01
CA MET A 1 33.71 14.74 -30.75
C MET A 1 33.48 15.85 -29.73
N LYS A 2 34.43 16.76 -29.46
CA LYS A 2 34.25 17.86 -28.47
C LYS A 2 33.10 18.84 -28.78
N SER A 3 32.81 19.17 -30.04
CA SER A 3 31.74 20.11 -30.40
C SER A 3 30.32 19.52 -30.28
N LYS A 4 30.12 18.24 -30.61
CA LYS A 4 28.84 17.53 -30.42
C LYS A 4 28.51 17.38 -28.93
N LYS A 5 29.52 17.08 -28.09
CA LYS A 5 29.36 16.99 -26.64
C LYS A 5 29.01 18.34 -26.01
N LYS A 6 29.69 19.44 -26.41
CA LYS A 6 29.32 20.81 -25.99
C LYS A 6 27.91 21.21 -26.44
N ARG A 7 27.47 20.78 -27.63
CA ARG A 7 26.12 21.06 -28.13
C ARG A 7 25.04 20.28 -27.36
N LEU A 8 25.31 19.03 -27.01
CA LEU A 8 24.42 18.19 -26.20
C LEU A 8 24.31 18.72 -24.76
N ILE A 9 25.43 19.15 -24.17
CA ILE A 9 25.46 19.77 -22.84
C ILE A 9 24.66 21.08 -22.84
N LYS A 10 24.83 21.95 -23.85
CA LYS A 10 24.00 23.17 -23.98
C LYS A 10 22.50 22.86 -24.11
N ILE A 11 22.12 21.81 -24.85
CA ILE A 11 20.72 21.41 -25.00
C ILE A 11 20.15 20.89 -23.68
N LEU A 12 20.88 20.02 -22.97
CA LEU A 12 20.48 19.50 -21.66
C LEU A 12 20.37 20.60 -20.61
N LEU A 13 21.27 21.60 -20.64
CA LEU A 13 21.21 22.79 -19.78
C LEU A 13 19.97 23.64 -20.07
N ILE A 14 19.66 23.88 -21.35
CA ILE A 14 18.46 24.63 -21.74
C ILE A 14 17.20 23.89 -21.26
N ILE A 15 17.14 22.57 -21.41
CA ILE A 15 16.03 21.75 -20.93
C ILE A 15 15.92 21.82 -19.41
N PHE A 16 17.03 21.74 -18.68
CA PHE A 16 17.03 21.81 -17.22
C PHE A 16 16.57 23.19 -16.70
N VAL A 17 17.01 24.28 -17.32
CA VAL A 17 16.56 25.64 -16.99
C VAL A 17 15.08 25.83 -17.29
N ILE A 18 14.57 25.27 -18.39
CA ILE A 18 13.13 25.29 -18.71
C ILE A 18 12.34 24.49 -17.66
N ILE A 19 12.81 23.31 -17.26
CA ILE A 19 12.15 22.50 -16.24
C ILE A 19 12.15 23.21 -14.88
N ALA A 20 13.28 23.79 -14.48
CA ALA A 20 13.38 24.57 -13.25
C ALA A 20 12.45 25.80 -13.26
N PHE A 21 12.34 26.49 -14.40
CA PHE A 21 11.38 27.59 -14.60
C PHE A 21 9.94 27.12 -14.43
N PHE A 22 9.55 25.99 -15.04
CA PHE A 22 8.20 25.43 -14.89
C PHE A 22 7.92 24.97 -13.46
N ILE A 23 8.90 24.38 -12.78
CA ILE A 23 8.78 23.98 -11.37
C ILE A 23 8.59 25.21 -10.48
N LEU A 24 9.37 26.29 -10.67
CA LEU A 24 9.26 27.52 -9.89
C LEU A 24 7.93 28.26 -10.13
N VAL A 25 7.51 28.40 -11.39
CA VAL A 25 6.22 29.03 -11.72
C VAL A 25 5.05 28.21 -11.18
N TYR A 26 5.13 26.88 -11.22
CA TYR A 26 4.09 25.98 -10.71
C TYR A 26 4.04 25.93 -9.18
N TYR A 27 5.18 25.98 -8.48
CA TYR A 27 5.21 25.91 -7.01
C TYR A 27 4.99 27.26 -6.31
N GLN A 28 5.33 28.40 -6.94
CA GLN A 28 5.26 29.71 -6.27
C GLN A 28 4.09 30.61 -6.68
N ASN A 29 3.19 30.17 -7.58
CA ASN A 29 2.03 30.98 -8.02
C ASN A 29 2.39 32.39 -8.51
N ILE A 30 3.57 32.55 -9.13
CA ILE A 30 4.02 33.84 -9.68
C ILE A 30 3.17 34.17 -10.91
N SER A 31 2.23 35.09 -10.76
CA SER A 31 1.24 35.41 -11.81
C SER A 31 1.71 36.47 -12.81
N SER A 32 2.77 37.23 -12.51
CA SER A 32 3.40 38.16 -13.47
C SER A 32 4.72 38.71 -12.93
N GLY A 33 5.84 38.30 -13.51
CA GLY A 33 7.18 38.82 -13.22
C GLY A 33 8.20 38.33 -14.25
N LYS A 34 9.28 39.08 -14.47
CA LYS A 34 10.33 38.72 -15.44
C LYS A 34 11.55 38.18 -14.68
N ILE A 35 11.79 36.88 -14.78
CA ILE A 35 12.96 36.23 -14.21
C ILE A 35 14.08 36.23 -15.26
N ILE A 36 15.25 36.77 -14.90
CA ILE A 36 16.44 36.79 -15.77
C ILE A 36 17.44 35.77 -15.23
N PHE A 37 17.88 34.84 -16.08
CA PHE A 37 18.94 33.88 -15.78
C PHE A 37 20.22 34.32 -16.48
N GLU A 38 21.29 34.53 -15.72
CA GLU A 38 22.63 34.75 -16.26
C GLU A 38 23.50 33.52 -16.00
N ILE A 39 24.06 32.96 -17.07
CA ILE A 39 24.88 31.74 -17.03
C ILE A 39 26.30 32.12 -17.44
N SER A 40 27.25 32.00 -16.52
CA SER A 40 28.67 32.18 -16.81
C SER A 40 29.42 30.83 -16.70
N ASP A 41 30.36 30.63 -17.62
CA ASP A 41 31.24 29.46 -17.67
C ASP A 41 32.57 29.89 -17.01
N GLU A 42 32.79 29.55 -15.74
CA GLU A 42 34.07 29.83 -15.09
C GLU A 42 35.07 28.73 -15.45
N GLU A 43 35.86 28.98 -16.49
CA GLU A 43 36.80 28.02 -17.11
C GLU A 43 37.88 27.44 -16.17
N LYS A 44 37.97 27.87 -14.90
CA LYS A 44 39.02 27.42 -13.98
C LYS A 44 38.66 26.23 -13.08
N GLU A 45 37.38 25.84 -12.93
CA GLU A 45 37.01 24.78 -11.97
C GLU A 45 35.88 23.81 -12.39
N ASP A 46 35.46 23.76 -13.66
CA ASP A 46 34.28 22.98 -14.10
C ASP A 46 33.01 23.29 -13.24
N ASN A 47 32.88 24.55 -12.81
CA ASN A 47 31.74 25.05 -12.05
C ASN A 47 30.79 25.80 -12.99
N LEU A 48 29.48 25.55 -12.84
CA LEU A 48 28.44 26.35 -13.49
C LEU A 48 27.82 27.27 -12.43
N VAL A 49 27.84 28.58 -12.68
CA VAL A 49 27.19 29.57 -11.82
C VAL A 49 25.91 30.03 -12.52
N VAL A 50 24.78 29.86 -11.84
CA VAL A 50 23.49 30.39 -12.30
C VAL A 50 23.09 31.51 -11.35
N GLN A 51 22.96 32.72 -11.90
CA GLN A 51 22.47 33.89 -11.17
C GLN A 51 21.01 34.12 -11.54
N VAL A 52 20.18 34.31 -10.52
CA VAL A 52 18.74 34.52 -10.67
C VAL A 52 18.41 35.93 -10.17
N TYR A 53 17.74 36.71 -11.02
CA TYR A 53 17.23 38.05 -10.69
C TYR A 53 15.70 38.04 -10.70
N ASP A 54 15.10 38.75 -9.74
CA ASP A 54 13.66 38.96 -9.66
C ASP A 54 13.35 40.46 -9.79
N GLU A 55 12.59 40.84 -10.84
CA GLU A 55 12.02 42.17 -10.98
C GLU A 55 10.50 42.10 -10.73
N CYS A 56 10.09 42.29 -9.47
CA CYS A 56 8.68 42.43 -9.09
C CYS A 56 8.39 43.87 -8.62
N GLU A 57 7.52 44.61 -9.32
CA GLU A 57 6.92 45.84 -8.79
C GLU A 57 5.82 45.49 -7.78
N ALA A 58 6.04 45.84 -6.51
CA ALA A 58 5.08 45.61 -5.45
C ALA A 58 3.91 46.61 -5.52
N SER A 59 2.70 46.13 -5.80
CA SER A 59 1.49 46.79 -5.32
C SER A 59 0.54 45.77 -4.69
N LEU A 60 0.28 45.97 -3.39
CA LEU A 60 -0.77 45.36 -2.57
C LEU A 60 -0.58 43.91 -2.09
N VAL A 61 0.33 43.64 -1.15
CA VAL A 61 0.06 42.79 0.04
C VAL A 61 0.89 43.28 1.23
N ASN A 62 0.27 43.24 2.41
CA ASN A 62 0.77 43.70 3.71
C ASN A 62 2.08 42.99 4.12
N ARG A 63 2.98 43.77 4.73
CA ARG A 63 4.39 43.45 5.03
C ARG A 63 4.57 42.31 6.05
N SER A 64 5.42 41.33 5.71
CA SER A 64 6.52 40.85 6.57
C SER A 64 7.35 39.76 5.87
N LEU A 65 8.06 40.12 4.80
CA LEU A 65 9.23 39.37 4.31
C LEU A 65 10.16 40.41 3.67
N LEU A 66 11.37 40.54 4.22
CA LEU A 66 12.45 41.35 3.65
C LEU A 66 12.92 40.65 2.38
N PHE A 67 12.65 41.23 1.21
CA PHE A 67 13.27 40.82 -0.05
C PHE A 67 14.59 41.58 -0.21
N SER A 68 15.70 40.86 -0.45
CA SER A 68 17.01 41.46 -0.71
C SER A 68 17.19 41.72 -2.21
N GLU A 69 17.68 42.90 -2.57
CA GLU A 69 18.10 43.26 -3.94
C GLU A 69 19.41 42.57 -4.39
N GLU A 70 19.96 41.64 -3.61
CA GLU A 70 21.23 40.95 -3.93
C GLU A 70 21.00 39.58 -4.61
N PRO A 71 21.74 39.26 -5.70
CA PRO A 71 21.60 38.01 -6.42
C PRO A 71 22.01 36.81 -5.56
N GLN A 72 21.19 35.76 -5.56
CA GLN A 72 21.56 34.48 -4.97
C GLN A 72 22.40 33.66 -5.95
N ASN A 73 23.65 33.35 -5.59
CA ASN A 73 24.53 32.53 -6.40
C ASN A 73 24.33 31.04 -6.07
N LEU A 74 23.83 30.26 -7.04
CA LEU A 74 23.85 28.80 -6.99
C LEU A 74 25.05 28.28 -7.79
N ILE A 75 26.00 27.64 -7.12
CA ILE A 75 27.20 27.05 -7.75
C ILE A 75 27.05 25.53 -7.82
N PHE A 76 27.02 24.97 -9.03
CA PHE A 76 26.97 23.52 -9.26
C PHE A 76 28.32 22.98 -9.75
N LYS A 77 28.86 21.96 -9.08
CA LYS A 77 30.05 21.20 -9.54
C LYS A 77 29.65 20.12 -10.53
N VAL A 78 30.00 20.29 -11.81
CA VAL A 78 29.64 19.39 -12.93
C VAL A 78 30.16 17.95 -12.73
N GLY A 79 31.27 17.79 -12.01
CA GLY A 79 31.85 16.48 -11.69
C GLY A 79 30.97 15.55 -10.83
N ASN A 80 30.11 16.10 -9.97
CA ASN A 80 29.23 15.30 -9.10
C ASN A 80 28.00 14.77 -9.86
N ILE A 81 27.50 15.53 -10.83
CA ILE A 81 26.38 15.12 -11.70
C ILE A 81 26.81 13.96 -12.59
N ILE A 82 28.04 13.94 -13.10
CA ILE A 82 28.53 12.84 -13.95
C ILE A 82 28.79 11.56 -13.15
N LYS A 83 29.13 11.66 -11.85
CA LYS A 83 29.25 10.49 -10.95
C LYS A 83 27.90 9.89 -10.60
N SER A 84 26.83 10.68 -10.46
CA SER A 84 25.48 10.14 -10.22
C SER A 84 24.87 9.44 -11.44
N PHE A 85 25.41 9.65 -12.65
CA PHE A 85 25.03 8.92 -13.86
C PHE A 85 25.90 7.68 -14.15
N LYS A 86 26.84 7.33 -13.26
CA LYS A 86 27.67 6.13 -13.38
C LYS A 86 27.38 5.19 -12.21
N ASN A 87 26.59 4.15 -12.51
CA ASN A 87 26.26 2.97 -11.71
C ASN A 87 24.96 3.04 -10.89
N SER A 88 23.81 3.10 -11.57
CA SER A 88 22.77 2.11 -11.28
C SER A 88 22.62 1.30 -12.57
N GLU A 89 23.02 0.03 -12.55
CA GLU A 89 22.57 -0.88 -13.61
C GLU A 89 21.05 -0.99 -13.50
N ASP A 90 20.35 -1.02 -14.64
CA ASP A 90 18.89 -1.18 -14.65
C ASP A 90 18.53 -2.53 -14.00
N CYS A 91 17.46 -2.55 -13.19
CA CYS A 91 16.94 -3.80 -12.61
C CYS A 91 16.71 -4.85 -13.70
N LYS A 92 17.25 -6.04 -13.47
CA LYS A 92 17.16 -7.17 -14.38
C LYS A 92 16.67 -8.40 -13.64
N LEU A 93 15.56 -8.98 -14.09
CA LEU A 93 15.05 -10.23 -13.55
C LEU A 93 15.79 -11.39 -14.25
N THR A 94 16.39 -12.28 -13.47
CA THR A 94 17.32 -13.31 -13.96
C THR A 94 16.75 -14.72 -13.92
N ASN A 95 15.78 -14.96 -13.04
CA ASN A 95 15.15 -16.26 -12.88
C ASN A 95 13.71 -16.15 -12.37
N ALA A 96 12.86 -17.11 -12.74
CA ALA A 96 11.51 -17.27 -12.22
C ALA A 96 11.15 -18.76 -12.19
N PHE A 97 10.73 -19.26 -11.02
CA PHE A 97 10.42 -20.67 -10.82
C PHE A 97 9.44 -20.91 -9.67
N TRP A 98 8.84 -22.09 -9.67
CA TRP A 98 7.90 -22.56 -8.64
C TRP A 98 8.65 -23.33 -7.54
N SER A 99 8.13 -23.38 -6.31
CA SER A 99 8.62 -24.31 -5.28
C SER A 99 8.56 -25.75 -5.74
N GLU A 100 7.50 -26.10 -6.47
CA GLU A 100 7.25 -27.42 -7.03
C GLU A 100 6.65 -27.28 -8.44
N THR A 101 6.92 -28.22 -9.33
CA THR A 101 6.37 -28.23 -10.70
C THR A 101 5.25 -29.24 -10.89
N ASN A 102 4.91 -30.00 -9.84
CA ASN A 102 3.91 -31.06 -9.88
C ASN A 102 3.12 -31.10 -8.57
N VAL A 103 1.95 -30.48 -8.57
CA VAL A 103 1.11 -30.26 -7.37
C VAL A 103 -0.29 -30.81 -7.61
N LYS A 104 -1.08 -31.01 -6.55
CA LYS A 104 -2.50 -31.38 -6.66
C LYS A 104 -3.38 -30.14 -6.68
N GLU A 105 -4.61 -30.30 -7.16
CA GLU A 105 -5.64 -29.26 -7.00
C GLU A 105 -5.79 -28.84 -5.53
N GLU A 106 -6.14 -27.57 -5.31
CA GLU A 106 -6.28 -26.92 -3.98
C GLU A 106 -5.00 -26.75 -3.14
N GLU A 107 -3.85 -27.24 -3.60
CA GLU A 107 -2.56 -26.99 -2.94
C GLU A 107 -2.11 -25.52 -3.12
N ILE A 108 -1.31 -25.05 -2.17
CA ILE A 108 -0.65 -23.74 -2.26
C ILE A 108 0.76 -23.97 -2.78
N VAL A 109 1.14 -23.24 -3.83
CA VAL A 109 2.49 -23.26 -4.40
C VAL A 109 3.18 -21.92 -4.16
N GLU A 110 4.50 -21.93 -3.99
CA GLU A 110 5.30 -20.72 -3.85
C GLU A 110 5.91 -20.33 -5.20
N LEU A 111 5.99 -19.03 -5.45
CA LEU A 111 6.58 -18.43 -6.64
C LEU A 111 7.84 -17.68 -6.23
N PHE A 112 8.94 -17.92 -6.93
CA PHE A 112 10.23 -17.28 -6.70
C PHE A 112 10.69 -16.52 -7.94
N VAL A 113 11.19 -15.32 -7.72
CA VAL A 113 11.82 -14.49 -8.75
C VAL A 113 13.17 -14.03 -8.23
N GLU A 114 14.21 -14.21 -9.03
CA GLU A 114 15.55 -13.70 -8.74
C GLU A 114 15.84 -12.50 -9.64
N GLY A 115 16.54 -11.50 -9.11
CA GLY A 115 16.90 -10.29 -9.84
C GLY A 115 18.22 -9.69 -9.40
N GLU A 116 18.88 -9.01 -10.34
CA GLU A 116 20.09 -8.24 -10.13
C GLU A 116 19.77 -6.75 -10.24
N ASN A 117 20.28 -5.94 -9.30
CA ASN A 117 20.01 -4.50 -9.22
C ASN A 117 18.51 -4.15 -9.07
N CYS A 118 17.74 -5.04 -8.46
CA CYS A 118 16.28 -4.91 -8.27
C CYS A 118 15.89 -4.70 -6.80
N GLU A 119 16.82 -4.35 -5.92
CA GLU A 119 16.53 -4.24 -4.49
C GLU A 119 15.38 -3.26 -4.23
N LEU A 120 14.47 -3.70 -3.36
CA LEU A 120 13.22 -3.05 -2.98
C LEU A 120 12.18 -2.89 -4.11
N GLU A 121 12.46 -3.35 -5.34
CA GLU A 121 11.48 -3.31 -6.42
C GLU A 121 10.24 -4.15 -6.08
N GLU A 122 9.07 -3.62 -6.41
CA GLU A 122 7.80 -4.31 -6.28
C GLU A 122 7.58 -5.19 -7.52
N ILE A 123 7.35 -6.48 -7.30
CA ILE A 123 7.17 -7.49 -8.34
C ILE A 123 5.70 -7.90 -8.39
N GLU A 124 5.06 -7.65 -9.54
CA GLU A 124 3.74 -8.15 -9.89
C GLU A 124 3.86 -9.57 -10.45
N PHE A 125 2.91 -10.43 -10.09
CA PHE A 125 2.82 -11.80 -10.61
C PHE A 125 1.47 -11.98 -11.32
N LYS A 126 1.50 -12.56 -12.52
CA LYS A 126 0.29 -12.94 -13.28
C LYS A 126 0.39 -14.37 -13.72
N ILE A 127 -0.64 -15.18 -13.45
CA ILE A 127 -0.69 -16.60 -13.82
C ILE A 127 -1.61 -16.77 -15.02
N LYS A 128 -1.19 -17.64 -15.93
CA LYS A 128 -1.97 -18.05 -17.10
C LYS A 128 -1.90 -19.55 -17.28
N GLU A 129 -3.00 -20.11 -17.78
CA GLU A 129 -3.05 -21.47 -18.31
C GLU A 129 -2.31 -21.51 -19.65
N ASP A 130 -1.46 -22.53 -19.86
CA ASP A 130 -0.66 -22.74 -21.07
C ASP A 130 -1.47 -23.63 -22.04
N ASP A 131 -2.27 -22.98 -22.88
CA ASP A 131 -3.23 -23.65 -23.76
C ASP A 131 -2.74 -23.69 -25.22
N LEU A 132 -3.12 -24.75 -25.93
CA LEU A 132 -2.72 -24.95 -27.33
C LEU A 132 -3.20 -23.84 -28.28
N LEU A 133 -4.30 -23.16 -27.95
CA LEU A 133 -4.93 -22.16 -28.81
C LEU A 133 -4.83 -20.74 -28.26
N LYS A 134 -5.05 -20.55 -26.96
CA LYS A 134 -5.03 -19.23 -26.32
C LYS A 134 -4.87 -19.36 -24.81
N ASP A 135 -3.75 -18.86 -24.29
CA ASP A 135 -3.51 -18.76 -22.86
C ASP A 135 -4.57 -17.89 -22.17
N ASP A 136 -5.23 -18.46 -21.17
CA ASP A 136 -6.25 -17.78 -20.39
C ASP A 136 -5.73 -17.37 -19.00
N PRO A 137 -5.98 -16.13 -18.55
CA PRO A 137 -5.56 -15.68 -17.24
C PRO A 137 -6.37 -16.38 -16.14
N THR A 138 -5.73 -16.66 -15.01
CA THR A 138 -6.42 -17.16 -13.81
C THR A 138 -7.31 -16.06 -13.21
N PHE A 139 -8.29 -16.44 -12.40
CA PHE A 139 -9.15 -15.45 -11.76
C PHE A 139 -8.38 -14.62 -10.72
N LEU A 140 -7.73 -15.29 -9.76
CA LEU A 140 -6.87 -14.71 -8.72
C LEU A 140 -5.44 -14.59 -9.25
N ASN A 141 -4.88 -13.39 -9.08
CA ASN A 141 -3.45 -13.19 -9.25
C ASN A 141 -2.71 -13.38 -7.92
N PRO A 142 -1.48 -13.91 -7.93
CA PRO A 142 -0.65 -13.94 -6.73
C PRO A 142 -0.39 -12.52 -6.23
N ARG A 143 -0.17 -12.39 -4.92
CA ARG A 143 0.15 -11.09 -4.32
C ARG A 143 1.46 -10.55 -4.88
N HIS A 144 1.57 -9.22 -4.89
CA HIS A 144 2.84 -8.56 -5.17
C HIS A 144 3.85 -8.88 -4.06
N SER A 145 5.13 -8.80 -4.39
CA SER A 145 6.22 -9.05 -3.44
C SER A 145 7.36 -8.06 -3.65
N ILE A 146 8.08 -7.74 -2.58
CA ILE A 146 9.23 -6.84 -2.63
C ILE A 146 10.49 -7.70 -2.79
N LEU A 147 11.35 -7.35 -3.74
CA LEU A 147 12.62 -8.04 -3.94
C LEU A 147 13.64 -7.56 -2.90
N VAL A 148 14.11 -8.48 -2.06
CA VAL A 148 15.14 -8.21 -1.03
C VAL A 148 16.15 -9.33 -1.06
N ASP A 149 17.43 -8.97 -0.99
CA ASP A 149 18.53 -9.93 -1.06
C ASP A 149 18.48 -10.79 -2.34
N GLY A 150 18.15 -10.12 -3.46
CA GLY A 150 18.09 -10.73 -4.79
C GLY A 150 16.83 -11.57 -5.06
N ILE A 151 15.91 -11.75 -4.10
CA ILE A 151 14.77 -12.67 -4.23
C ILE A 151 13.44 -11.98 -3.88
N ALA A 152 12.42 -12.19 -4.73
CA ALA A 152 11.03 -11.91 -4.41
C ALA A 152 10.23 -13.23 -4.34
N LYS A 153 9.33 -13.32 -3.35
CA LYS A 153 8.54 -14.53 -3.08
C LYS A 153 7.05 -14.22 -2.97
N SER A 154 6.23 -14.99 -3.67
CA SER A 154 4.76 -14.95 -3.56
C SER A 154 4.18 -16.36 -3.42
N THR A 155 2.87 -16.47 -3.21
CA THR A 155 2.15 -17.74 -3.12
C THR A 155 0.89 -17.68 -3.97
N TRP A 156 0.47 -18.83 -4.46
CA TRP A 156 -0.77 -18.99 -5.20
C TRP A 156 -1.51 -20.24 -4.78
N LYS A 157 -2.82 -20.12 -4.54
CA LYS A 157 -3.71 -21.25 -4.35
C LYS A 157 -4.25 -21.65 -5.72
N ILE A 158 -4.04 -22.91 -6.09
CA ILE A 158 -4.45 -23.44 -7.39
C ILE A 158 -5.98 -23.39 -7.49
N GLU A 159 -6.48 -22.79 -8.57
CA GLU A 159 -7.92 -22.70 -8.82
C GLU A 159 -8.49 -24.01 -9.33
N ASN A 160 -9.68 -24.40 -8.86
CA ASN A 160 -10.44 -25.46 -9.46
C ASN A 160 -11.16 -24.94 -10.72
N ASN A 161 -10.42 -24.82 -11.82
CA ASN A 161 -11.01 -24.44 -13.10
C ASN A 161 -11.91 -25.58 -13.62
N ASN A 162 -13.20 -25.50 -13.32
CA ASN A 162 -14.25 -26.33 -13.92
C ASN A 162 -14.64 -25.87 -15.35
N ASP A 163 -13.92 -24.92 -15.94
CA ASP A 163 -14.28 -24.21 -17.19
C ASP A 163 -13.94 -24.97 -18.48
N PHE A 164 -14.06 -26.30 -18.48
CA PHE A 164 -13.82 -27.11 -19.68
C PHE A 164 -15.05 -27.14 -20.59
N TYR A 165 -15.21 -26.08 -21.39
CA TYR A 165 -16.15 -26.05 -22.52
C TYR A 165 -15.74 -27.01 -23.65
N ASN A 166 -14.49 -27.45 -23.71
CA ASN A 166 -13.98 -28.40 -24.70
C ASN A 166 -13.82 -29.83 -24.15
N LEU A 167 -14.50 -30.79 -24.76
CA LEU A 167 -14.36 -32.23 -24.48
C LEU A 167 -12.95 -32.78 -24.79
N ALA A 168 -12.14 -32.06 -25.57
CA ALA A 168 -10.76 -32.45 -25.91
C ALA A 168 -9.75 -32.12 -24.80
N GLU A 169 -10.01 -31.09 -23.97
CA GLU A 169 -9.14 -30.62 -22.88
C GLU A 169 -9.39 -31.36 -21.55
N ARG A 170 -10.49 -32.13 -21.46
CA ARG A 170 -10.78 -32.95 -20.27
C ARG A 170 -9.75 -34.05 -20.02
N ASN A 171 -8.94 -34.42 -21.01
CA ASN A 171 -7.99 -35.53 -20.94
C ASN A 171 -6.52 -35.10 -20.76
N THR A 172 -6.23 -33.81 -20.62
CA THR A 172 -4.89 -33.30 -20.34
C THR A 172 -4.85 -32.63 -18.97
N ASN A 173 -3.77 -32.86 -18.23
CA ASN A 173 -3.53 -32.14 -16.98
C ASN A 173 -3.26 -30.67 -17.32
N PRO A 174 -3.88 -29.69 -16.62
CA PRO A 174 -3.62 -28.29 -16.91
C PRO A 174 -2.18 -27.93 -16.54
N GLU A 175 -1.60 -27.06 -17.34
CA GLU A 175 -0.25 -26.54 -17.18
C GLU A 175 -0.34 -25.02 -17.00
N TYR A 176 0.30 -24.48 -15.98
CA TYR A 176 0.30 -23.05 -15.69
C TYR A 176 1.70 -22.48 -15.79
N TYR A 177 1.81 -21.22 -16.20
CA TYR A 177 3.03 -20.43 -16.05
C TYR A 177 2.71 -19.10 -15.38
N PHE A 178 3.70 -18.51 -14.74
CA PHE A 178 3.58 -17.12 -14.28
C PHE A 178 4.52 -16.20 -15.04
N THR A 179 4.08 -14.96 -15.21
CA THR A 179 4.93 -13.84 -15.60
C THR A 179 5.13 -12.96 -14.38
N ALA A 180 6.38 -12.63 -14.07
CA ALA A 180 6.74 -11.65 -13.06
C ALA A 180 7.22 -10.36 -13.73
N SER A 181 6.78 -9.21 -13.23
CA SER A 181 7.09 -7.89 -13.81
C SER A 181 7.44 -6.89 -12.72
N VAL A 182 8.39 -6.00 -12.99
CA VAL A 182 8.67 -4.86 -12.10
C VAL A 182 7.54 -3.83 -12.25
N VAL A 183 6.87 -3.51 -11.15
CA VAL A 183 5.76 -2.53 -11.14
C VAL A 183 6.25 -1.17 -11.63
N GLY A 184 5.55 -0.58 -12.61
CA GLY A 184 5.95 0.68 -13.25
C GLY A 184 7.17 0.58 -14.19
N GLY A 185 7.81 -0.59 -14.26
CA GLY A 185 8.95 -0.89 -15.12
C GLY A 185 8.59 -1.54 -16.45
N LYS A 186 9.62 -1.88 -17.24
CA LYS A 186 9.49 -2.68 -18.48
C LYS A 186 10.05 -4.09 -18.34
N GLU A 187 10.76 -4.36 -17.25
CA GLU A 187 11.41 -5.63 -17.02
C GLU A 187 10.38 -6.68 -16.59
N GLN A 188 10.43 -7.85 -17.26
CA GLN A 188 9.53 -8.96 -16.99
C GLN A 188 10.22 -10.30 -17.33
N ILE A 189 9.80 -11.37 -16.65
CA ILE A 189 10.31 -12.73 -16.87
C ILE A 189 9.18 -13.75 -16.76
N LYS A 190 9.19 -14.78 -17.61
CA LYS A 190 8.28 -15.95 -17.53
C LYS A 190 8.94 -17.06 -16.72
N SER A 191 8.16 -17.80 -15.94
CA SER A 191 8.62 -18.97 -15.20
C SER A 191 9.28 -20.00 -16.13
N LYS A 192 10.43 -20.55 -15.74
CA LYS A 192 11.24 -21.46 -16.57
C LYS A 192 10.49 -22.72 -16.99
N GLU A 193 9.77 -23.32 -16.04
CA GLU A 193 9.01 -24.56 -16.22
C GLU A 193 7.53 -24.30 -15.95
N PRO A 194 6.62 -24.97 -16.67
CA PRO A 194 5.21 -24.93 -16.33
C PRO A 194 4.96 -25.72 -15.03
N LEU A 195 3.97 -25.26 -14.26
CA LEU A 195 3.39 -25.97 -13.14
C LEU A 195 2.34 -26.95 -13.67
N LYS A 196 2.54 -28.25 -13.45
CA LYS A 196 1.60 -29.30 -13.87
C LYS A 196 0.70 -29.69 -12.71
N ILE A 197 -0.61 -29.69 -12.94
CA ILE A 197 -1.56 -30.11 -11.90
C ILE A 197 -1.89 -31.58 -12.08
N LYS A 198 -1.64 -32.38 -11.05
CA LYS A 198 -2.07 -33.78 -11.00
C LYS A 198 -3.49 -33.84 -10.47
N ARG A 199 -4.44 -34.14 -11.36
CA ARG A 199 -5.80 -34.52 -10.94
C ARG A 199 -5.70 -35.76 -10.06
N GLY A 200 -6.33 -35.71 -8.88
CA GLY A 200 -6.53 -36.92 -8.10
C GLY A 200 -7.30 -37.94 -8.95
N SER A 201 -6.94 -39.22 -8.85
CA SER A 201 -7.75 -40.31 -9.40
C SER A 201 -9.04 -40.40 -8.57
N GLY A 202 -9.94 -39.44 -8.76
CA GLY A 202 -11.32 -39.57 -8.37
C GLY A 202 -11.85 -40.74 -9.18
N ASN A 203 -11.93 -41.92 -8.56
CA ASN A 203 -12.81 -42.95 -9.07
C ASN A 203 -14.20 -42.31 -9.11
N ALA A 204 -14.63 -41.85 -10.28
CA ALA A 204 -16.03 -41.89 -10.60
C ALA A 204 -16.42 -43.37 -10.51
N ILE A 205 -16.79 -43.81 -9.31
CA ILE A 205 -17.54 -45.05 -9.14
C ILE A 205 -18.89 -44.75 -9.82
N ILE A 206 -18.95 -44.96 -11.13
CA ILE A 206 -20.22 -45.09 -11.84
C ILE A 206 -20.76 -46.47 -11.48
N THR A 207 -21.31 -46.60 -10.28
CA THR A 207 -22.23 -47.69 -9.96
C THR A 207 -23.63 -47.19 -10.25
N GLY A 208 -24.02 -47.23 -11.53
CA GLY A 208 -25.37 -46.82 -11.95
C GLY A 208 -25.59 -47.08 -13.43
N ASN A 209 -26.16 -48.25 -13.77
CA ASN A 209 -26.63 -48.56 -15.12
C ASN A 209 -27.99 -47.91 -15.38
N SER A 210 -28.07 -46.58 -15.33
CA SER A 210 -29.27 -45.87 -15.78
C SER A 210 -28.92 -44.61 -16.55
N PHE A 211 -29.58 -44.45 -17.69
CA PHE A 211 -29.53 -43.25 -18.55
C PHE A 211 -29.96 -41.97 -17.83
N LEU A 212 -30.51 -42.09 -16.60
CA LEU A 212 -30.94 -40.98 -15.74
C LEU A 212 -29.81 -40.45 -14.84
N ASP A 213 -28.86 -41.30 -14.43
CA ASP A 213 -27.73 -40.89 -13.58
C ASP A 213 -26.74 -39.97 -14.31
N PHE A 214 -26.73 -40.04 -15.64
CA PHE A 214 -25.96 -39.14 -16.51
C PHE A 214 -26.45 -37.69 -16.46
N PHE A 215 -27.73 -37.47 -16.13
CA PHE A 215 -28.33 -36.12 -16.04
C PHE A 215 -28.45 -35.59 -14.60
N THR A 216 -28.50 -36.46 -13.59
CA THR A 216 -28.56 -36.03 -12.18
C THR A 216 -27.18 -35.76 -11.58
N GLY A 217 -26.11 -36.39 -12.11
CA GLY A 217 -24.72 -36.04 -11.80
C GLY A 217 -24.27 -34.66 -12.27
N LEU A 218 -25.12 -33.93 -13.01
CA LEU A 218 -24.87 -32.55 -13.45
C LEU A 218 -25.17 -31.47 -12.40
N PHE A 219 -25.77 -31.82 -11.25
CA PHE A 219 -26.36 -30.84 -10.33
C PHE A 219 -25.88 -30.89 -8.87
N ILE A 220 -24.77 -31.58 -8.58
CA ILE A 220 -24.11 -31.43 -7.28
C ILE A 220 -22.75 -30.77 -7.53
N LYS A 221 -22.78 -29.45 -7.74
CA LYS A 221 -21.62 -28.59 -7.53
C LYS A 221 -21.66 -28.18 -6.06
N GLU A 222 -20.69 -28.61 -5.27
CA GLU A 222 -20.28 -27.80 -4.11
C GLU A 222 -19.79 -26.47 -4.68
N GLU A 223 -20.45 -25.38 -4.33
CA GLU A 223 -19.96 -24.03 -4.59
C GLU A 223 -18.61 -23.88 -3.88
N GLU A 224 -17.55 -23.55 -4.62
CA GLU A 224 -16.31 -23.05 -4.05
C GLU A 224 -16.64 -21.81 -3.22
N SER A 225 -16.62 -21.93 -1.89
CA SER A 225 -16.77 -20.76 -1.04
C SER A 225 -15.41 -20.08 -0.95
N ASN A 226 -15.24 -18.97 -1.68
CA ASN A 226 -14.29 -17.92 -1.29
C ASN A 226 -14.76 -17.19 -0.02
N GLU A 227 -15.59 -17.83 0.81
CA GLU A 227 -16.06 -17.28 2.08
C GLU A 227 -14.88 -17.14 3.04
N ILE A 228 -15.00 -16.15 3.90
CA ILE A 228 -14.06 -15.93 4.98
C ILE A 228 -14.16 -17.15 5.89
N GLY A 229 -13.14 -18.00 5.88
CA GLY A 229 -13.08 -19.19 6.74
C GLY A 229 -13.12 -18.82 8.23
N GLU A 230 -13.03 -19.80 9.12
CA GLU A 230 -13.03 -19.53 10.56
C GLU A 230 -11.84 -18.62 10.96
N GLY A 231 -12.12 -17.64 11.83
CA GLY A 231 -11.15 -16.67 12.34
C GLY A 231 -11.83 -15.53 13.11
N PHE A 232 -11.08 -14.48 13.42
CA PHE A 232 -11.57 -13.33 14.18
C PHE A 232 -10.95 -12.01 13.70
N TRP A 233 -11.62 -10.89 14.00
CA TRP A 233 -11.12 -9.56 13.67
C TRP A 233 -10.34 -8.94 14.84
N ALA A 234 -9.01 -8.97 14.74
CA ALA A 234 -8.08 -8.40 15.70
C ALA A 234 -8.00 -6.87 15.56
N LYS A 235 -8.13 -6.14 16.67
CA LYS A 235 -7.92 -4.70 16.71
C LYS A 235 -6.44 -4.38 16.96
N ALA A 236 -5.81 -3.60 16.09
CA ALA A 236 -4.37 -3.34 16.15
C ALA A 236 -4.02 -1.85 16.09
N ASN A 237 -2.97 -1.45 16.81
CA ASN A 237 -2.31 -0.16 16.65
C ASN A 237 -0.84 -0.36 16.27
N LEU A 238 -0.39 0.35 15.23
CA LEU A 238 0.95 0.14 14.63
C LEU A 238 1.96 1.25 14.94
N HIS A 239 1.52 2.30 15.64
CA HIS A 239 2.32 3.50 15.90
C HIS A 239 1.99 4.04 17.30
N THR A 240 2.91 3.90 18.24
CA THR A 240 2.71 4.24 19.66
C THR A 240 4.01 4.58 20.35
N HIS A 241 3.97 5.60 21.21
CA HIS A 241 5.12 6.07 21.98
C HIS A 241 4.95 5.82 23.48
N THR A 242 6.07 5.63 24.13
CA THR A 242 6.22 5.48 25.58
C THR A 242 7.21 6.51 26.12
N SER A 243 7.47 6.49 27.42
CA SER A 243 8.51 7.30 28.06
C SER A 243 9.94 7.02 27.58
N ASN A 244 10.13 6.07 26.65
CA ASN A 244 11.40 5.86 25.97
C ASN A 244 11.59 6.80 24.76
N SER A 245 10.50 7.31 24.18
CA SER A 245 10.50 8.42 23.23
C SER A 245 10.86 9.74 23.92
N PHE A 246 11.45 10.68 23.19
CA PHE A 246 11.88 11.97 23.77
C PHE A 246 10.71 12.93 24.04
N ASP A 247 9.53 12.65 23.54
CA ASP A 247 8.34 13.51 23.54
C ASP A 247 7.07 12.84 24.08
N SER A 248 7.20 11.66 24.69
CA SER A 248 6.16 11.01 25.48
C SER A 248 6.63 10.78 26.91
N ASN A 249 5.68 10.75 27.86
CA ASN A 249 5.97 10.61 29.29
C ASN A 249 5.36 9.34 29.91
N ASN A 250 4.60 8.55 29.15
CA ASN A 250 3.85 7.43 29.69
C ASN A 250 4.73 6.16 29.76
N PRO A 251 4.91 5.53 30.94
CA PRO A 251 5.69 4.30 31.04
C PRO A 251 5.12 3.17 30.19
N LEU A 252 5.98 2.33 29.60
CA LEU A 252 5.58 1.19 28.77
C LEU A 252 4.47 0.31 29.41
N PRO A 253 4.55 -0.11 30.70
CA PRO A 253 3.48 -0.89 31.32
C PRO A 253 2.12 -0.19 31.30
N HIS A 254 2.10 1.13 31.58
CA HIS A 254 0.88 1.93 31.57
C HIS A 254 0.27 2.01 30.16
N VAL A 255 1.11 2.22 29.15
CA VAL A 255 0.67 2.25 27.75
C VAL A 255 0.05 0.91 27.37
N VAL A 256 0.72 -0.21 27.65
CA VAL A 256 0.21 -1.56 27.39
C VAL A 256 -1.15 -1.78 28.07
N ASP A 257 -1.27 -1.47 29.36
CA ASP A 257 -2.52 -1.64 30.11
C ASP A 257 -3.67 -0.82 29.51
N MET A 258 -3.39 0.40 29.05
CA MET A 258 -4.39 1.26 28.38
C MET A 258 -4.92 0.65 27.09
N TYR A 259 -4.08 0.04 26.26
CA TYR A 259 -4.52 -0.65 25.03
C TYR A 259 -5.29 -1.94 25.34
N LYS A 260 -4.84 -2.74 26.32
CA LYS A 260 -5.59 -3.93 26.79
C LYS A 260 -6.99 -3.55 27.27
N ASN A 261 -7.10 -2.49 28.08
CA ASN A 261 -8.38 -1.98 28.59
C ASN A 261 -9.31 -1.42 27.49
N LYS A 262 -8.78 -1.14 26.29
CA LYS A 262 -9.53 -0.70 25.11
C LYS A 262 -9.76 -1.82 24.10
N SER A 263 -9.57 -3.07 24.52
CA SER A 263 -9.80 -4.28 23.73
C SER A 263 -8.98 -4.32 22.44
N TYR A 264 -7.76 -3.78 22.46
CA TYR A 264 -6.80 -4.06 21.41
C TYR A 264 -6.27 -5.48 21.56
N ASN A 265 -6.01 -6.12 20.43
CA ASN A 265 -5.39 -7.44 20.36
C ASN A 265 -3.91 -7.34 20.00
N ILE A 266 -3.51 -6.29 19.26
CA ILE A 266 -2.13 -6.11 18.82
C ILE A 266 -1.71 -4.67 19.11
N LEU A 267 -0.54 -4.50 19.72
CA LEU A 267 0.10 -3.21 19.96
C LEU A 267 1.54 -3.27 19.46
N VAL A 268 1.93 -2.30 18.64
CA VAL A 268 3.33 -2.08 18.26
C VAL A 268 3.87 -0.88 19.01
N ILE A 269 4.98 -1.05 19.72
CA ILE A 269 5.72 0.03 20.36
C ILE A 269 6.75 0.57 19.38
N THR A 270 6.68 1.84 19.04
CA THR A 270 7.49 2.47 17.98
C THR A 270 8.13 3.76 18.51
N ASP A 271 8.80 3.68 19.66
CA ASP A 271 9.50 4.83 20.24
C ASP A 271 10.53 5.41 19.26
N HIS A 272 10.72 6.73 19.30
CA HIS A 272 11.64 7.40 18.40
C HIS A 272 13.07 6.90 18.59
N TYR A 273 13.69 6.43 17.51
CA TYR A 273 15.08 5.98 17.45
C TYR A 273 15.45 4.88 18.44
N LYS A 274 14.46 4.12 18.92
CA LYS A 274 14.66 3.06 19.90
C LYS A 274 13.72 1.90 19.62
N PHE A 275 14.31 0.77 19.25
CA PHE A 275 13.61 -0.49 19.33
C PHE A 275 13.37 -0.86 20.80
N ILE A 276 12.11 -1.08 21.15
CA ILE A 276 11.70 -1.59 22.45
C ILE A 276 11.03 -2.95 22.25
N ASP A 277 11.71 -4.01 22.68
CA ASP A 277 11.11 -5.33 22.74
C ASP A 277 10.06 -5.35 23.87
N CYS A 278 8.80 -5.48 23.49
CA CYS A 278 7.70 -5.60 24.44
C CYS A 278 7.10 -7.00 24.51
N LYS A 279 7.80 -8.04 24.02
CA LYS A 279 7.30 -9.43 24.06
C LYS A 279 6.90 -9.89 25.47
N ASP A 280 7.56 -9.38 26.51
CA ASP A 280 7.26 -9.71 27.91
C ASP A 280 5.87 -9.23 28.36
N PHE A 281 5.23 -8.35 27.57
CA PHE A 281 3.85 -7.90 27.76
C PHE A 281 2.83 -8.66 26.91
N THR A 282 3.27 -9.60 26.07
CA THR A 282 2.37 -10.49 25.32
C THR A 282 1.64 -11.41 26.29
N ASP A 283 0.33 -11.50 26.12
CA ASP A 283 -0.60 -12.24 26.95
C ASP A 283 -1.66 -12.87 26.04
N LEU A 284 -1.31 -14.00 25.45
CA LEU A 284 -2.16 -14.71 24.49
C LEU A 284 -3.42 -15.29 25.15
N ASP A 285 -3.38 -15.60 26.46
CA ASP A 285 -4.55 -16.03 27.23
C ASP A 285 -5.61 -14.90 27.28
N SER A 286 -5.16 -13.65 27.28
CA SER A 286 -6.02 -12.46 27.16
C SER A 286 -6.17 -11.94 25.72
N ASN A 287 -5.78 -12.72 24.70
CA ASN A 287 -5.79 -12.34 23.28
C ASN A 287 -5.03 -11.03 22.98
N PHE A 288 -3.84 -10.85 23.58
CA PHE A 288 -3.01 -9.67 23.41
C PHE A 288 -1.58 -10.00 22.97
N LEU A 289 -1.14 -9.41 21.87
CA LEU A 289 0.20 -9.53 21.29
C LEU A 289 0.88 -8.16 21.29
N CYS A 290 2.02 -8.05 21.98
CA CYS A 290 2.84 -6.85 21.96
C CYS A 290 4.07 -7.07 21.09
N LEU A 291 4.29 -6.15 20.16
CA LEU A 291 5.38 -6.21 19.18
C LEU A 291 6.29 -4.99 19.33
N GLY A 292 7.59 -5.22 19.16
CA GLY A 292 8.56 -4.14 19.05
C GLY A 292 8.63 -3.58 17.63
N GLY A 293 8.89 -2.28 17.55
CA GLY A 293 9.22 -1.56 16.34
C GLY A 293 9.98 -0.27 16.69
N GLU A 294 10.20 0.56 15.68
CA GLU A 294 10.87 1.84 15.81
C GLU A 294 10.18 2.83 14.87
N GLU A 295 9.88 4.03 15.37
CA GLU A 295 9.63 5.14 14.46
C GLU A 295 10.98 5.78 14.13
N TRP A 296 11.40 5.59 12.89
CA TRP A 296 12.65 6.12 12.35
C TRP A 296 12.40 7.49 11.73
N THR A 297 12.91 8.53 12.40
CA THR A 297 12.46 9.92 12.23
C THR A 297 13.56 10.89 11.80
N GLU A 298 14.67 10.42 11.23
CA GLU A 298 15.76 11.32 10.82
C GLU A 298 15.38 12.16 9.59
N ASN A 299 14.51 11.63 8.73
CA ASN A 299 14.01 12.31 7.53
C ASN A 299 12.49 12.19 7.47
N HIS A 300 11.81 13.24 7.00
CA HIS A 300 10.40 13.12 6.60
C HIS A 300 10.27 12.45 5.23
N PRO A 301 9.19 11.67 5.00
CA PRO A 301 8.25 11.18 6.00
C PRO A 301 8.90 10.20 6.99
N HIS A 302 8.36 10.11 8.21
CA HIS A 302 8.82 9.15 9.19
C HIS A 302 8.46 7.73 8.75
N LEU A 303 9.27 6.75 9.15
CA LEU A 303 9.05 5.34 8.83
C LEU A 303 8.79 4.53 10.09
N GLY A 304 7.72 3.74 10.08
CA GLY A 304 7.48 2.70 11.08
C GLY A 304 8.21 1.43 10.65
N LEU A 305 9.29 1.08 11.35
CA LEU A 305 10.06 -0.14 11.15
C LEU A 305 9.50 -1.20 12.11
N ILE A 306 8.72 -2.16 11.60
CA ILE A 306 7.93 -3.07 12.45
C ILE A 306 8.46 -4.49 12.36
N GLY A 307 8.70 -5.11 13.53
CA GLY A 307 9.18 -6.49 13.64
C GLY A 307 10.65 -6.70 13.30
N HIS A 308 11.43 -5.62 13.22
CA HIS A 308 12.90 -5.69 13.30
C HIS A 308 13.34 -5.98 14.74
N SER A 309 14.62 -6.28 14.96
CA SER A 309 15.12 -6.82 16.24
C SER A 309 16.16 -5.96 16.96
N GLU A 310 16.50 -4.80 16.40
CA GLU A 310 17.54 -3.91 16.93
C GLU A 310 17.28 -2.45 16.54
N THR A 311 17.66 -1.51 17.39
CA THR A 311 17.63 -0.08 17.03
C THR A 311 18.51 0.18 15.81
N LEU A 312 17.94 0.77 14.77
CA LEU A 312 18.68 1.10 13.57
C LEU A 312 19.41 2.44 13.71
N SER A 313 20.61 2.52 13.12
CA SER A 313 21.37 3.78 13.15
C SER A 313 20.63 4.87 12.39
N ARG A 314 20.61 6.08 12.95
CA ARG A 314 20.03 7.28 12.33
C ARG A 314 20.73 7.71 11.04
N THR A 315 21.97 7.27 10.83
CA THR A 315 22.81 7.70 9.70
C THR A 315 22.69 6.82 8.46
N VAL A 316 21.93 5.73 8.51
CA VAL A 316 21.72 4.89 7.32
C VAL A 316 20.78 5.58 6.34
N SER A 317 20.85 5.22 5.06
CA SER A 317 19.87 5.70 4.08
C SER A 317 18.49 5.08 4.34
N ILE A 318 17.44 5.72 3.83
CA ILE A 318 16.07 5.16 3.85
C ILE A 318 16.06 3.75 3.22
N GLU A 319 16.72 3.58 2.08
CA GLU A 319 16.82 2.30 1.38
C GLU A 319 17.44 1.22 2.27
N GLU A 320 18.54 1.53 2.97
CA GLU A 320 19.19 0.60 3.88
C GLU A 320 18.32 0.28 5.10
N ALA A 321 17.60 1.27 5.66
CA ALA A 321 16.66 1.05 6.76
C ALA A 321 15.52 0.11 6.36
N VAL A 322 14.94 0.33 5.17
CA VAL A 322 13.89 -0.54 4.62
C VAL A 322 14.41 -1.95 4.38
N LYS A 323 15.55 -2.07 3.70
CA LYS A 323 16.18 -3.36 3.42
C LYS A 323 16.45 -4.14 4.70
N LYS A 324 17.09 -3.52 5.69
CA LYS A 324 17.40 -4.19 6.96
C LYS A 324 16.14 -4.67 7.66
N THR A 325 15.11 -3.83 7.72
CA THR A 325 13.83 -4.19 8.35
C THR A 325 13.21 -5.42 7.69
N ILE A 326 13.12 -5.45 6.36
CA ILE A 326 12.54 -6.58 5.62
C ILE A 326 13.42 -7.84 5.76
N SER A 327 14.74 -7.70 5.68
CA SER A 327 15.68 -8.83 5.83
C SER A 327 15.62 -9.49 7.22
N GLN A 328 15.23 -8.74 8.24
CA GLN A 328 14.99 -9.24 9.61
C GLN A 328 13.60 -9.87 9.77
N GLY A 329 12.84 -10.01 8.68
CA GLY A 329 11.50 -10.58 8.68
C GLY A 329 10.40 -9.56 8.99
N GLY A 330 10.73 -8.27 9.03
CA GLY A 330 9.82 -7.16 9.31
C GLY A 330 9.09 -6.61 8.09
N PHE A 331 8.44 -5.46 8.30
CA PHE A 331 7.84 -4.66 7.23
C PHE A 331 7.91 -3.18 7.59
N VAL A 332 7.79 -2.32 6.57
CA VAL A 332 7.88 -0.88 6.72
C VAL A 332 6.60 -0.20 6.32
N ILE A 333 6.15 0.72 7.16
CA ILE A 333 5.04 1.63 6.86
C ILE A 333 5.53 3.07 6.82
N THR A 334 4.88 3.92 6.02
CA THR A 334 5.07 5.37 6.12
C THR A 334 4.16 5.93 7.20
N ASN A 335 4.77 6.49 8.24
CA ASN A 335 4.07 7.16 9.32
C ASN A 335 3.79 8.61 8.92
N HIS A 336 2.58 9.08 9.25
CA HIS A 336 2.04 10.42 8.99
C HIS A 336 2.72 11.09 7.79
N PRO A 337 2.41 10.67 6.55
CA PRO A 337 3.16 11.03 5.34
C PRO A 337 3.23 12.54 5.06
N SER A 338 2.45 13.35 5.79
CA SER A 338 2.52 14.81 5.81
C SER A 338 2.23 15.36 7.22
N SER A 339 3.23 15.41 8.12
CA SER A 339 3.00 15.86 9.50
C SER A 339 2.52 17.33 9.67
N ASP A 340 2.60 18.13 8.60
CA ASP A 340 2.20 19.54 8.53
C ASP A 340 1.72 19.86 7.08
N PRO A 341 0.64 20.65 6.88
CA PRO A 341 0.24 21.16 5.56
C PRO A 341 1.26 22.10 4.90
N SER A 342 2.32 22.52 5.60
CA SER A 342 3.37 23.35 5.02
C SER A 342 4.12 22.59 3.90
N PRO A 343 4.53 23.28 2.81
CA PRO A 343 5.16 22.64 1.64
C PRO A 343 6.45 21.87 1.94
N GLU A 344 7.12 22.17 3.06
CA GLU A 344 8.35 21.50 3.50
C GLU A 344 8.10 20.09 4.06
N TYR A 345 6.89 19.83 4.56
CA TYR A 345 6.50 18.57 5.21
C TYR A 345 5.46 17.76 4.42
N ASN A 346 4.85 18.36 3.39
CA ASN A 346 4.05 17.64 2.40
C ASN A 346 4.95 17.06 1.30
N ASP A 347 5.64 15.96 1.64
CA ASP A 347 6.66 15.36 0.77
C ASP A 347 6.16 14.11 0.04
N LEU A 348 5.06 14.30 -0.69
CA LEU A 348 4.56 13.31 -1.63
C LEU A 348 5.63 12.81 -2.59
N GLY A 349 6.54 13.69 -3.01
CA GLY A 349 7.67 13.36 -3.88
C GLY A 349 8.62 12.35 -3.24
N LYS A 350 8.98 12.50 -1.96
CA LYS A 350 9.80 11.52 -1.24
C LYS A 350 9.08 10.19 -1.09
N THR A 351 7.83 10.19 -0.59
CA THR A 351 7.06 8.94 -0.41
C THR A 351 6.92 8.17 -1.72
N ARG A 352 6.70 8.87 -2.84
CA ARG A 352 6.61 8.29 -4.18
C ARG A 352 7.89 7.58 -4.63
N ASN A 353 9.06 8.09 -4.24
CA ASN A 353 10.36 7.51 -4.59
C ASN A 353 10.82 6.42 -3.62
N MET A 354 10.12 6.20 -2.49
CA MET A 354 10.45 5.13 -1.55
C MET A 354 9.97 3.79 -2.07
N LYS A 355 10.89 2.83 -2.08
CA LYS A 355 10.65 1.43 -2.45
C LYS A 355 10.55 0.56 -1.20
N GLY A 356 9.95 -0.63 -1.33
CA GLY A 356 9.81 -1.58 -0.23
C GLY A 356 8.84 -1.19 0.90
N ILE A 357 8.02 -0.14 0.70
CA ILE A 357 6.99 0.28 1.67
C ILE A 357 5.67 -0.42 1.37
N ILE A 358 5.14 -1.17 2.34
CA ILE A 358 3.93 -1.99 2.16
C ILE A 358 2.62 -1.24 2.50
N ALA A 359 2.68 -0.30 3.45
CA ALA A 359 1.51 0.48 3.83
C ALA A 359 1.88 1.90 4.26
N MET A 360 0.88 2.77 4.35
CA MET A 360 1.05 4.13 4.85
C MET A 360 -0.15 4.57 5.67
N GLU A 361 0.08 5.48 6.62
CA GLU A 361 -0.99 6.07 7.39
C GLU A 361 -1.90 6.94 6.50
N ILE A 362 -3.20 6.64 6.54
CA ILE A 362 -4.29 7.38 5.87
C ILE A 362 -5.20 8.11 6.86
N ALA A 363 -5.07 7.78 8.14
CA ALA A 363 -5.70 8.43 9.28
C ALA A 363 -4.77 8.34 10.48
N SER A 364 -4.46 9.48 11.09
CA SER A 364 -3.69 9.53 12.35
C SER A 364 -4.16 10.69 13.22
N ARG A 365 -4.13 10.48 14.54
CA ARG A 365 -4.74 11.40 15.52
C ARG A 365 -3.77 12.38 16.13
N ASN A 366 -2.49 12.08 16.05
CA ASN A 366 -1.46 13.00 16.42
C ASN A 366 -0.89 13.61 15.14
N CYS A 367 -0.95 14.94 15.06
CA CYS A 367 -0.28 15.71 14.02
C CYS A 367 0.26 17.00 14.62
N ARG A 368 1.46 17.39 14.15
CA ARG A 368 2.19 18.54 14.65
C ARG A 368 1.39 19.80 14.28
N GLY A 369 0.83 20.49 15.29
CA GLY A 369 -0.02 21.68 15.10
C GLY A 369 -1.54 21.44 15.11
N CYS A 370 -2.00 20.18 15.20
CA CYS A 370 -3.41 19.82 15.39
C CYS A 370 -3.86 19.84 16.85
N LEU A 371 -2.88 19.79 17.77
CA LEU A 371 -3.12 19.78 19.22
C LEU A 371 -3.83 21.03 19.74
N THR A 372 -3.88 22.10 18.94
CA THR A 372 -4.56 23.36 19.27
C THR A 372 -5.80 23.61 18.40
N ASN A 373 -6.04 22.85 17.32
CA ASN A 373 -7.22 22.98 16.47
C ASN A 373 -7.57 21.66 15.76
N TYR A 374 -8.59 20.96 16.28
CA TYR A 374 -9.12 19.72 15.71
C TYR A 374 -9.62 19.85 14.26
N SER A 375 -9.99 21.05 13.80
CA SER A 375 -10.42 21.24 12.39
C SER A 375 -9.30 20.98 11.39
N LYS A 376 -8.03 21.04 11.82
CA LYS A 376 -6.87 20.75 10.97
C LYS A 376 -6.63 19.26 10.76
N ILE A 377 -7.14 18.40 11.63
CA ILE A 377 -6.96 16.94 11.51
C ILE A 377 -7.59 16.44 10.21
N GLU A 378 -8.83 16.84 9.93
CA GLU A 378 -9.52 16.41 8.70
C GLU A 378 -8.81 16.92 7.43
N GLU A 379 -8.21 18.12 7.47
CA GLU A 379 -7.44 18.66 6.35
C GLU A 379 -6.17 17.86 6.10
N ILE A 380 -5.48 17.44 7.16
CA ILE A 380 -4.25 16.65 7.07
C ILE A 380 -4.53 15.21 6.65
N GLU A 381 -5.57 14.58 7.20
CA GLU A 381 -5.98 13.23 6.78
C GLU A 381 -6.38 13.20 5.30
N LYS A 382 -6.97 14.29 4.76
CA LYS A 382 -7.21 14.44 3.32
C LYS A 382 -5.91 14.45 2.52
N LEU A 383 -4.83 15.05 3.03
CA LEU A 383 -3.51 14.99 2.39
C LEU A 383 -2.93 13.57 2.43
N TYR A 384 -3.12 12.83 3.53
CA TYR A 384 -2.67 11.43 3.62
C TYR A 384 -3.40 10.55 2.62
N GLN A 385 -4.72 10.72 2.54
CA GLN A 385 -5.56 9.99 1.59
C GLN A 385 -5.23 10.37 0.15
N PHE A 386 -5.01 11.66 -0.15
CA PHE A 386 -4.56 12.09 -1.46
C PHE A 386 -3.21 11.48 -1.85
N SER A 387 -2.28 11.41 -0.89
CA SER A 387 -0.98 10.78 -1.07
C SER A 387 -1.11 9.31 -1.43
N TRP A 388 -1.90 8.58 -0.64
CA TRP A 388 -2.20 7.17 -0.86
C TRP A 388 -2.84 6.91 -2.22
N LEU A 389 -3.88 7.67 -2.58
CA LEU A 389 -4.56 7.53 -3.87
C LEU A 389 -3.64 7.81 -5.05
N THR A 390 -2.73 8.78 -4.93
CA THR A 390 -1.74 9.07 -5.98
C THR A 390 -0.85 7.85 -6.25
N LEU A 391 -0.39 7.17 -5.20
CA LEU A 391 0.43 5.95 -5.35
C LEU A 391 -0.37 4.79 -5.95
N LEU A 392 -1.63 4.62 -5.55
CA LEU A 392 -2.52 3.61 -6.14
C LEU A 392 -2.75 3.87 -7.64
N ASP A 393 -2.98 5.13 -8.03
CA ASP A 393 -3.19 5.52 -9.44
C ASP A 393 -1.92 5.32 -10.29
N GLU A 394 -0.75 5.36 -9.66
CA GLU A 394 0.54 5.03 -10.28
C GLU A 394 0.82 3.51 -10.38
N GLY A 395 -0.12 2.69 -9.89
CA GLY A 395 -0.06 1.23 -9.98
C GLY A 395 0.64 0.55 -8.81
N ARG A 396 0.99 1.29 -7.74
CA ARG A 396 1.55 0.68 -6.53
C ARG A 396 0.47 -0.04 -5.72
N HIS A 397 0.79 -1.20 -5.17
CA HIS A 397 -0.10 -1.91 -4.24
C HIS A 397 0.26 -1.58 -2.78
N ILE A 398 0.21 -0.29 -2.44
CA ILE A 398 0.43 0.20 -1.08
C ILE A 398 -0.89 0.26 -0.32
N PHE A 399 -0.94 -0.28 0.90
CA PHE A 399 -2.14 -0.32 1.72
C PHE A 399 -2.30 0.91 2.62
N GLY A 400 -3.55 1.18 3.02
CA GLY A 400 -3.88 2.24 3.97
C GLY A 400 -4.01 1.68 5.38
N VAL A 401 -3.23 2.20 6.32
CA VAL A 401 -3.37 1.91 7.76
C VAL A 401 -3.83 3.17 8.50
N GLY A 402 -4.38 3.00 9.70
CA GLY A 402 -4.62 4.11 10.60
C GLY A 402 -4.17 3.76 12.01
N THR A 403 -3.63 4.77 12.67
CA THR A 403 -3.01 4.66 13.99
C THR A 403 -3.37 5.88 14.83
N ASP A 404 -3.18 5.80 16.14
CA ASP A 404 -3.38 6.98 16.98
C ASP A 404 -2.11 7.80 17.24
N ASP A 405 -0.92 7.31 16.85
CA ASP A 405 0.38 7.94 17.09
C ASP A 405 0.47 8.48 18.53
N SER A 406 0.15 7.59 19.47
CA SER A 406 -0.14 8.01 20.84
C SER A 406 1.13 8.39 21.61
N HIS A 407 1.18 9.65 22.02
CA HIS A 407 2.18 10.17 22.96
C HIS A 407 1.65 10.34 24.40
N SER A 408 0.33 10.18 24.60
CA SER A 408 -0.35 10.34 25.89
C SER A 408 -1.75 9.72 25.86
N ASP A 409 -2.34 9.49 27.03
CA ASP A 409 -3.64 8.82 27.21
C ASP A 409 -4.78 9.38 26.34
N LYS A 410 -4.72 10.68 26.00
CA LYS A 410 -5.76 11.38 25.24
C LYS A 410 -5.84 10.94 23.76
N PHE A 411 -4.81 10.32 23.22
CA PHE A 411 -4.78 9.88 21.82
C PHE A 411 -5.21 8.41 21.68
N ILE A 412 -5.03 7.61 22.72
CA ILE A 412 -5.23 6.17 22.68
C ILE A 412 -6.68 5.81 22.33
N GLY A 413 -6.85 5.00 21.29
CA GLY A 413 -8.15 4.43 20.93
C GLY A 413 -9.02 5.31 20.03
N HIS A 414 -8.40 6.18 19.22
CA HIS A 414 -9.10 7.10 18.35
C HIS A 414 -9.07 6.73 16.85
N VAL A 415 -8.05 5.98 16.42
CA VAL A 415 -7.91 5.34 15.11
C VAL A 415 -7.19 4.00 15.33
N TRP A 416 -7.52 2.98 14.53
CA TRP A 416 -6.88 1.67 14.53
C TRP A 416 -7.09 0.97 13.19
N ILE A 417 -6.48 -0.20 13.04
CA ILE A 417 -6.87 -1.16 12.01
C ILE A 417 -7.57 -2.37 12.63
N LYS A 418 -8.46 -2.98 11.83
CA LYS A 418 -9.11 -4.26 12.14
C LYS A 418 -8.66 -5.27 11.10
N ILE A 419 -8.06 -6.36 11.57
CA ILE A 419 -7.38 -7.35 10.74
C ILE A 419 -8.03 -8.71 10.96
N PHE A 420 -8.42 -9.39 9.88
CA PHE A 420 -8.95 -10.74 10.00
C PHE A 420 -7.80 -11.75 10.14
N MET A 421 -7.78 -12.51 11.23
CA MET A 421 -6.71 -13.44 11.58
C MET A 421 -7.28 -14.80 12.00
N LYS A 422 -6.55 -15.87 11.68
CA LYS A 422 -6.87 -17.21 12.20
C LYS A 422 -6.24 -17.48 13.56
N GLU A 423 -5.02 -17.01 13.74
CA GLU A 423 -4.23 -17.20 14.95
C GLU A 423 -3.56 -15.88 15.35
N LEU A 424 -3.55 -15.56 16.65
CA LEU A 424 -2.90 -14.35 17.14
C LEU A 424 -1.38 -14.55 17.26
N THR A 425 -0.68 -14.50 16.11
CA THR A 425 0.78 -14.63 16.04
C THR A 425 1.39 -13.50 15.20
N TYR A 426 2.70 -13.26 15.38
CA TYR A 426 3.41 -12.28 14.56
C TYR A 426 3.43 -12.66 13.07
N GLU A 427 3.62 -13.93 12.74
CA GLU A 427 3.70 -14.39 11.36
C GLU A 427 2.35 -14.22 10.63
N GLU A 428 1.23 -14.59 11.26
CA GLU A 428 -0.10 -14.34 10.71
C GLU A 428 -0.35 -12.83 10.59
N PHE A 429 -0.01 -12.04 11.62
CA PHE A 429 -0.20 -10.59 11.59
C PHE A 429 0.55 -9.95 10.41
N LYS A 430 1.84 -10.27 10.26
CA LYS A 430 2.67 -9.80 9.14
C LYS A 430 2.10 -10.23 7.80
N ASP A 431 1.73 -11.51 7.66
CA ASP A 431 1.13 -12.03 6.43
C ASP A 431 -0.17 -11.27 6.07
N LYS A 432 -1.02 -10.96 7.06
CA LYS A 432 -2.22 -10.15 6.84
C LYS A 432 -1.94 -8.70 6.47
N ILE A 433 -0.87 -8.09 7.00
CA ILE A 433 -0.41 -6.78 6.54
C ILE A 433 -0.01 -6.84 5.06
N TYR A 434 0.77 -7.85 4.66
CA TYR A 434 1.14 -8.04 3.25
C TYR A 434 -0.04 -8.43 2.34
N GLN A 435 -1.10 -9.02 2.87
CA GLN A 435 -2.31 -9.38 2.12
C GLN A 435 -3.29 -8.22 1.98
N GLY A 436 -3.23 -7.20 2.84
CA GLY A 436 -4.17 -6.09 2.79
C GLY A 436 -5.57 -6.40 3.31
N PHE A 437 -5.80 -7.60 3.87
CA PHE A 437 -7.13 -8.01 4.34
C PHE A 437 -7.46 -7.46 5.74
N TYR A 438 -7.53 -6.14 5.78
CA TYR A 438 -7.83 -5.32 6.94
C TYR A 438 -8.43 -3.99 6.49
N TYR A 439 -8.98 -3.25 7.44
CA TYR A 439 -9.50 -1.91 7.20
C TYR A 439 -9.10 -0.95 8.32
N THR A 440 -9.00 0.33 7.97
CA THR A 440 -8.75 1.41 8.92
C THR A 440 -10.06 1.90 9.51
N SER A 441 -10.11 2.19 10.81
CA SER A 441 -11.33 2.61 11.50
C SER A 441 -11.10 3.66 12.58
N GLU A 442 -12.07 4.55 12.71
CA GLU A 442 -12.21 5.51 13.81
C GLU A 442 -13.37 5.16 14.75
N GLY A 443 -14.05 4.03 14.54
CA GLY A 443 -15.27 3.63 15.27
C GLY A 443 -16.40 3.07 14.41
N VAL A 444 -16.15 2.83 13.12
CA VAL A 444 -17.06 2.09 12.23
C VAL A 444 -16.48 0.70 11.97
N SER A 445 -17.25 -0.35 12.24
CA SER A 445 -16.88 -1.74 12.01
C SER A 445 -17.36 -2.23 10.65
N MET A 446 -16.56 -3.10 10.02
CA MET A 446 -16.91 -3.89 8.83
C MET A 446 -16.73 -5.41 9.10
N ASP A 447 -16.73 -5.82 10.38
CA ASP A 447 -16.37 -7.19 10.77
C ASP A 447 -17.38 -8.25 10.30
N GLU A 448 -18.67 -7.93 10.37
CA GLU A 448 -19.76 -8.89 10.10
C GLU A 448 -19.88 -9.26 8.62
N GLN A 449 -19.64 -8.30 7.74
CA GLN A 449 -19.58 -8.49 6.29
C GLN A 449 -18.62 -7.43 5.75
N PRO A 450 -17.33 -7.77 5.59
CA PRO A 450 -16.35 -6.83 5.08
C PRO A 450 -16.67 -6.46 3.64
N PHE A 451 -15.92 -5.49 3.12
CA PHE A 451 -16.04 -5.11 1.72
C PHE A 451 -15.60 -6.26 0.81
N GLU A 452 -16.53 -6.73 0.00
CA GLU A 452 -16.34 -7.81 -0.96
C GLU A 452 -16.80 -7.40 -2.35
N LEU A 453 -16.12 -7.92 -3.37
CA LEU A 453 -16.55 -7.89 -4.76
C LEU A 453 -16.77 -9.31 -5.27
N GLU A 454 -17.90 -9.55 -5.90
CA GLU A 454 -18.19 -10.77 -6.64
C GLU A 454 -18.16 -10.43 -8.13
N CYS A 455 -17.28 -11.08 -8.90
CA CYS A 455 -17.19 -10.93 -10.34
C CYS A 455 -16.88 -12.29 -10.98
N ASN A 456 -17.43 -12.55 -12.17
CA ASN A 456 -17.30 -13.86 -12.84
C ASN A 456 -17.69 -15.05 -11.96
N GLY A 457 -18.64 -14.86 -11.02
CA GLY A 457 -19.08 -15.89 -10.07
C GLY A 457 -18.11 -16.20 -8.93
N LYS A 458 -16.99 -15.48 -8.81
CA LYS A 458 -15.99 -15.66 -7.76
C LYS A 458 -15.91 -14.41 -6.87
N LEU A 459 -15.63 -14.59 -5.58
CA LEU A 459 -15.54 -13.53 -4.58
C LEU A 459 -14.10 -13.05 -4.42
N LEU A 460 -13.92 -11.75 -4.22
CA LEU A 460 -12.68 -11.06 -3.90
C LEU A 460 -12.85 -10.27 -2.60
N HIS A 461 -11.83 -10.32 -1.77
CA HIS A 461 -11.71 -9.59 -0.51
C HIS A 461 -10.72 -8.43 -0.62
N MET A 462 -10.76 -7.51 0.34
CA MET A 462 -9.80 -6.40 0.44
C MET A 462 -8.36 -6.90 0.32
N GLY A 463 -7.58 -6.22 -0.50
CA GLY A 463 -6.18 -6.53 -0.78
C GLY A 463 -5.96 -7.55 -1.90
N GLN A 464 -7.00 -8.25 -2.37
CA GLN A 464 -6.88 -9.19 -3.48
C GLN A 464 -6.96 -8.51 -4.84
N SER A 465 -6.42 -9.20 -5.85
CA SER A 465 -6.45 -8.79 -7.26
C SER A 465 -7.14 -9.86 -8.10
N GLY A 466 -8.15 -9.48 -8.89
CA GLY A 466 -8.88 -10.42 -9.75
C GLY A 466 -9.11 -9.91 -11.17
N ASN A 467 -9.06 -10.82 -12.14
CA ASN A 467 -9.41 -10.52 -13.54
C ASN A 467 -10.94 -10.50 -13.70
N CYS A 468 -11.54 -9.32 -13.57
CA CYS A 468 -13.00 -9.15 -13.59
C CYS A 468 -13.49 -8.71 -14.96
N ASN A 469 -14.65 -9.21 -15.40
CA ASN A 469 -15.30 -8.68 -16.60
C ASN A 469 -16.80 -8.45 -16.39
N GLY A 470 -17.38 -7.61 -17.25
CA GLY A 470 -18.81 -7.34 -17.22
C GLY A 470 -19.28 -6.61 -15.96
N LYS A 471 -20.06 -7.31 -15.13
CA LYS A 471 -20.67 -6.75 -13.93
C LYS A 471 -19.96 -7.26 -12.69
N ILE A 472 -19.86 -6.39 -11.69
CA ILE A 472 -19.39 -6.75 -10.36
C ILE A 472 -20.52 -6.48 -9.36
N LYS A 473 -20.63 -7.35 -8.38
CA LYS A 473 -21.58 -7.23 -7.29
C LYS A 473 -20.82 -6.92 -6.01
N ILE A 474 -21.23 -5.86 -5.33
CA ILE A 474 -20.61 -5.43 -4.07
C ILE A 474 -21.43 -5.96 -2.90
N LYS A 475 -20.76 -6.34 -1.82
CA LYS A 475 -21.38 -6.67 -0.52
C LYS A 475 -20.59 -6.02 0.60
N ILE A 476 -21.30 -5.43 1.56
CA ILE A 476 -20.72 -4.85 2.78
C ILE A 476 -21.80 -4.62 3.83
N LYS A 477 -21.44 -4.80 5.10
CA LYS A 477 -22.16 -4.28 6.26
C LYS A 477 -21.23 -3.39 7.08
N ALA A 478 -21.64 -2.14 7.29
CA ALA A 478 -20.94 -1.21 8.15
C ALA A 478 -21.78 -0.92 9.41
N THR A 479 -21.14 -0.95 10.58
CA THR A 479 -21.79 -0.81 11.89
C THR A 479 -21.08 0.26 12.72
N SER A 480 -21.83 1.18 13.31
CA SER A 480 -21.26 2.11 14.30
C SER A 480 -21.01 1.39 15.62
N GLU A 481 -19.77 1.42 16.12
CA GLU A 481 -19.41 0.79 17.40
C GLU A 481 -19.86 1.62 18.60
N ASP A 482 -19.87 2.95 18.48
CA ASP A 482 -20.36 3.85 19.53
C ASP A 482 -21.85 4.17 19.28
N PRO A 483 -22.76 3.86 20.23
CA PRO A 483 -24.19 4.11 20.10
C PRO A 483 -24.56 5.60 19.99
N LYS A 484 -23.62 6.51 20.26
CA LYS A 484 -23.80 7.96 20.02
C LYS A 484 -23.74 8.33 18.54
N TYR A 485 -23.17 7.45 17.71
CA TYR A 485 -23.02 7.65 16.28
C TYR A 485 -23.94 6.68 15.52
N LEU A 486 -24.48 7.14 14.40
CA LEU A 486 -25.38 6.40 13.53
C LEU A 486 -24.84 6.45 12.10
N MET A 487 -24.97 5.36 11.36
CA MET A 487 -24.51 5.27 9.98
C MET A 487 -25.21 6.30 9.11
N GLU A 488 -24.42 7.16 8.44
CA GLU A 488 -24.90 8.17 7.51
C GLU A 488 -24.86 7.65 6.06
N LYS A 489 -23.74 7.04 5.67
CA LYS A 489 -23.52 6.59 4.29
C LYS A 489 -22.40 5.57 4.16
N ILE A 490 -22.43 4.85 3.04
CA ILE A 490 -21.34 4.04 2.51
C ILE A 490 -21.08 4.51 1.08
N GLU A 491 -19.83 4.74 0.72
CA GLU A 491 -19.39 5.27 -0.56
C GLU A 491 -18.40 4.34 -1.23
N LEU A 492 -18.69 3.96 -2.47
CA LEU A 492 -17.82 3.16 -3.31
C LEU A 492 -16.98 4.07 -4.20
N TYR A 493 -15.67 3.91 -4.13
CA TYR A 493 -14.69 4.63 -4.93
C TYR A 493 -13.97 3.69 -5.89
N SER A 494 -13.44 4.26 -6.96
CA SER A 494 -12.45 3.65 -7.86
C SER A 494 -11.30 4.62 -8.08
N ASN A 495 -10.27 4.21 -8.83
CA ASN A 495 -9.24 5.09 -9.40
C ASN A 495 -9.79 6.24 -10.28
N LYS A 496 -11.10 6.29 -10.53
CA LYS A 496 -11.79 7.38 -11.25
C LYS A 496 -12.62 8.28 -10.34
N GLY A 497 -12.47 8.13 -9.02
CA GLY A 497 -13.25 8.82 -8.00
C GLY A 497 -14.50 8.07 -7.58
N LEU A 498 -15.46 8.83 -7.02
CA LEU A 498 -16.70 8.30 -6.46
C LEU A 498 -17.55 7.61 -7.54
N VAL A 499 -17.91 6.36 -7.28
CA VAL A 499 -18.74 5.52 -8.16
C VAL A 499 -20.19 5.60 -7.77
N LYS A 500 -20.50 5.38 -6.49
CA LYS A 500 -21.88 5.36 -5.97
C LYS A 500 -21.90 5.58 -4.46
N THR A 501 -22.99 6.20 -3.98
CA THR A 501 -23.23 6.42 -2.55
C THR A 501 -24.52 5.70 -2.12
N LYS A 502 -24.43 4.90 -1.07
CA LYS A 502 -25.56 4.37 -0.31
C LYS A 502 -25.82 5.27 0.89
N LYS A 503 -26.95 5.96 0.91
CA LYS A 503 -27.41 6.67 2.11
C LYS A 503 -27.96 5.66 3.12
N CYS A 504 -27.51 5.76 4.36
CA CYS A 504 -27.95 4.97 5.48
C CYS A 504 -29.02 5.75 6.27
N LYS A 505 -30.05 5.06 6.77
CA LYS A 505 -31.21 5.69 7.41
C LYS A 505 -30.93 6.17 8.84
N GLN A 506 -29.70 6.59 9.14
CA GLN A 506 -29.25 6.95 10.50
C GLN A 506 -29.56 5.80 11.48
N LEU A 507 -29.19 4.58 11.09
CA LEU A 507 -29.31 3.38 11.92
C LEU A 507 -27.94 2.99 12.46
N LYS A 508 -27.92 2.09 13.44
CA LYS A 508 -26.67 1.53 13.97
C LYS A 508 -25.86 0.82 12.86
N ASP A 509 -26.56 0.10 11.99
CA ASP A 509 -25.97 -0.73 10.95
C ASP A 509 -26.48 -0.30 9.57
N CYS A 510 -25.66 -0.50 8.55
CA CYS A 510 -25.99 -0.22 7.16
C CYS A 510 -25.43 -1.30 6.25
N GLU A 511 -26.35 -2.03 5.61
CA GLU A 511 -26.03 -3.07 4.64
C GLU A 511 -26.19 -2.55 3.22
N TRP A 512 -25.27 -2.95 2.35
CA TRP A 512 -25.30 -2.61 0.95
C TRP A 512 -24.90 -3.80 0.08
N THR A 513 -25.86 -4.26 -0.71
CA THR A 513 -25.62 -5.11 -1.88
C THR A 513 -26.06 -4.37 -3.12
N ASP A 514 -25.22 -4.37 -4.14
CA ASP A 514 -25.49 -3.68 -5.41
C ASP A 514 -24.75 -4.35 -6.55
N GLU A 515 -25.21 -4.12 -7.77
CA GLU A 515 -24.54 -4.57 -8.98
C GLU A 515 -24.15 -3.35 -9.81
N ILE A 516 -22.89 -3.29 -10.24
CA ILE A 516 -22.36 -2.19 -11.05
C ILE A 516 -21.61 -2.74 -12.26
N ASN A 517 -21.67 -1.98 -13.36
CA ASN A 517 -20.90 -2.31 -14.55
C ASN A 517 -19.43 -1.90 -14.34
N LEU A 518 -18.51 -2.83 -14.57
CA LEU A 518 -17.08 -2.54 -14.59
C LEU A 518 -16.79 -1.56 -15.74
N LYS A 519 -16.16 -0.43 -15.43
CA LYS A 519 -15.78 0.56 -16.44
C LYS A 519 -14.37 0.28 -16.93
N LYS A 520 -14.16 0.32 -18.25
CA LYS A 520 -12.83 0.15 -18.86
C LYS A 520 -11.79 1.07 -18.22
N GLY A 521 -10.64 0.53 -17.80
CA GLY A 521 -9.57 1.29 -17.13
C GLY A 521 -9.86 1.63 -15.66
N THR A 522 -10.80 0.92 -15.05
CA THR A 522 -10.90 0.86 -13.59
C THR A 522 -9.91 -0.18 -13.08
N ASN A 523 -9.06 0.20 -12.13
CA ASN A 523 -7.96 -0.64 -11.65
C ASN A 523 -8.22 -1.21 -10.25
N TYR A 524 -9.07 -0.53 -9.46
CA TYR A 524 -9.46 -0.99 -8.13
C TYR A 524 -10.79 -0.37 -7.71
N TYR A 525 -11.39 -0.98 -6.69
CA TYR A 525 -12.47 -0.39 -5.90
C TYR A 525 -12.12 -0.37 -4.42
N ARG A 526 -12.70 0.58 -3.68
CA ARG A 526 -12.59 0.66 -2.22
C ARG A 526 -13.84 1.31 -1.63
N ILE A 527 -14.06 1.13 -0.34
CA ILE A 527 -15.19 1.71 0.40
C ILE A 527 -14.71 2.74 1.42
N GLU A 528 -15.49 3.79 1.57
CA GLU A 528 -15.52 4.64 2.76
C GLU A 528 -16.90 4.53 3.43
N ALA A 529 -16.92 4.23 4.72
CA ALA A 529 -18.13 4.21 5.53
C ALA A 529 -18.10 5.37 6.53
N THR A 530 -19.22 6.05 6.74
CA THR A 530 -19.31 7.21 7.63
C THR A 530 -20.49 7.06 8.58
N ALA A 531 -20.22 7.23 9.88
CA ALA A 531 -21.21 7.40 10.94
C ALA A 531 -21.12 8.80 11.53
N LYS A 532 -22.24 9.35 11.99
CA LYS A 532 -22.29 10.69 12.59
C LYS A 532 -23.05 10.70 13.90
N ASN A 533 -22.65 11.58 14.80
CA ASN A 533 -23.41 11.87 16.01
C ASN A 533 -24.30 13.11 15.83
N LYS A 534 -25.07 13.45 16.88
CA LYS A 534 -25.98 14.60 16.89
C LYS A 534 -25.29 15.97 16.76
N LYS A 535 -23.96 16.03 16.95
CA LYS A 535 -23.14 17.24 16.78
C LYS A 535 -22.52 17.35 15.39
N ASP A 536 -22.89 16.46 14.47
CA ASP A 536 -22.31 16.35 13.12
C ASP A 536 -20.82 15.96 13.12
N GLU A 537 -20.33 15.42 14.24
CA GLU A 537 -18.98 14.82 14.30
C GLU A 537 -19.02 13.45 13.62
N GLY A 538 -18.12 13.22 12.67
CA GLY A 538 -18.02 11.99 11.88
C GLY A 538 -17.04 10.98 12.45
N LYS A 539 -17.38 9.70 12.38
CA LYS A 539 -16.48 8.56 12.45
C LYS A 539 -16.44 7.86 11.11
N LYS A 540 -15.26 7.41 10.70
CA LYS A 540 -15.06 6.79 9.40
C LYS A 540 -14.43 5.41 9.50
N ALA A 541 -14.59 4.64 8.44
CA ALA A 541 -13.76 3.48 8.15
C ALA A 541 -13.43 3.44 6.65
N TYR A 542 -12.23 2.95 6.36
CA TYR A 542 -11.64 2.92 5.03
C TYR A 542 -11.19 1.50 4.72
N SER A 543 -11.71 0.91 3.64
CA SER A 543 -11.24 -0.40 3.18
C SER A 543 -9.91 -0.26 2.45
N ASN A 544 -9.06 -1.28 2.50
CA ASN A 544 -8.05 -1.45 1.47
C ASN A 544 -8.70 -1.71 0.09
N PRO A 545 -7.97 -1.51 -1.02
CA PRO A 545 -8.50 -1.69 -2.35
C PRO A 545 -8.70 -3.17 -2.67
N ILE A 546 -9.69 -3.45 -3.53
CA ILE A 546 -9.78 -4.69 -4.28
C ILE A 546 -9.41 -4.34 -5.71
N TRP A 547 -8.31 -4.90 -6.21
CA TRP A 547 -7.82 -4.63 -7.57
C TRP A 547 -8.56 -5.48 -8.58
N VAL A 548 -8.84 -4.87 -9.72
CA VAL A 548 -9.57 -5.47 -10.83
C VAL A 548 -8.83 -5.16 -12.13
N SER A 549 -8.68 -6.16 -13.00
CA SER A 549 -8.01 -6.02 -14.30
C SER A 549 -8.88 -6.47 -15.46
#